data_AF-A0A920EJS7-F1
#
_entry.id   AF-A0A920EJS7-F1
#
_cell.length_a   1.000
_cell.length_b   1.000
_cell.length_c   1.000
_cell.angle_alpha   90.00
_cell.angle_beta   90.00
_cell.angle_gamma   90.00
#
_symmetry.space_group_name_H-M   'P 1'
#
loop_
_entity.id
_entity.type
_entity.pdbx_description
1 polymer ?
#
loop_
_entity_poly.entity_id
_entity_poly.type
_entity_poly.pdbx_seq_one_letter_code
_entity_poly.pdbx_strand_id
1 'polypeptide(L)'
;MGRTVAQIAKLLEVISGFDFNDPATHKIPKDFDFNFHEATLNSNLDGLRFGLLDPQNQSDEIKTFHKKLKSAIESLGGELVTFKDTRVYPSDQEYYVLFMNSGRV
;
A
#
# COMPACT_ATOMS: atom_id res chain seq x y z
N MET A 1 5.79 2.19 12.61
CA MET A 1 4.37 2.60 12.45
C MET A 1 4.18 3.99 13.05
N GLY A 2 3.19 4.75 12.59
CA GLY A 2 2.97 6.13 13.03
C GLY A 2 1.55 6.60 12.76
N ARG A 3 1.26 7.84 13.18
CA ARG A 3 -0.11 8.39 13.19
C ARG A 3 -0.47 9.11 11.90
N THR A 4 0.51 9.58 11.15
CA THR A 4 0.31 10.33 9.90
C THR A 4 1.25 9.83 8.81
N VAL A 5 0.82 9.93 7.55
CA VAL A 5 1.63 9.55 6.39
C VAL A 5 2.92 10.39 6.33
N ALA A 6 2.84 11.69 6.58
CA ALA A 6 3.98 12.60 6.54
C ALA A 6 5.09 12.24 7.56
N GLN A 7 4.72 11.86 8.79
CA GLN A 7 5.70 11.41 9.78
C GLN A 7 6.38 10.11 9.37
N ILE A 8 5.63 9.19 8.77
CA ILE A 8 6.16 7.90 8.34
C ILE A 8 7.03 8.04 7.10
N ALA A 9 6.70 8.94 6.17
CA ALA A 9 7.53 9.23 5.02
C ALA A 9 8.93 9.73 5.43
N LYS A 10 9.01 10.67 6.38
CA LYS A 10 10.30 11.16 6.92
C LYS A 10 11.10 10.07 7.59
N LEU A 11 10.44 9.22 8.38
CA LEU A 11 11.13 8.09 9.02
C LEU A 11 11.63 7.10 7.97
N LEU A 12 10.81 6.79 6.97
CA LEU A 12 11.15 5.85 5.90
C LEU A 12 12.34 6.36 5.09
N GLU A 13 12.41 7.67 4.81
CA GLU A 13 13.53 8.30 4.12
C GLU A 13 14.86 8.12 4.87
N VAL A 14 14.84 8.18 6.21
CA VAL A 14 16.04 8.02 7.04
C VAL A 14 16.51 6.56 7.13
N ILE A 15 15.58 5.60 7.13
CA ILE A 15 15.90 4.17 7.33
C ILE A 15 16.02 3.38 6.04
N SER A 16 15.55 3.92 4.91
CA SER A 16 15.62 3.25 3.61
C SER A 16 16.97 3.47 2.97
N GLY A 17 17.53 2.42 2.39
CA GLY A 17 18.80 2.53 1.69
C GLY A 17 19.41 1.19 1.38
N PHE A 18 20.58 1.25 0.77
CA PHE A 18 21.41 0.09 0.49
C PHE A 18 22.11 -0.38 1.78
N ASP A 19 22.06 -1.69 2.04
CA ASP A 19 22.85 -2.35 3.06
C ASP A 19 23.61 -3.52 2.43
N PHE A 20 24.94 -3.48 2.54
CA PHE A 20 25.83 -4.51 2.00
C PHE A 20 25.55 -5.92 2.57
N ASN A 21 25.05 -5.98 3.80
CA ASN A 21 24.77 -7.25 4.48
C ASN A 21 23.34 -7.77 4.19
N ASP A 22 22.49 -6.98 3.55
CA ASP A 22 21.14 -7.39 3.13
C ASP A 22 21.04 -7.44 1.60
N PRO A 23 21.16 -8.64 0.99
CA PRO A 23 21.07 -8.84 -0.45
C PRO A 23 19.75 -8.37 -1.08
N ALA A 24 18.68 -8.21 -0.30
CA ALA A 24 17.41 -7.70 -0.83
C ALA A 24 17.54 -6.22 -1.24
N THR A 25 18.30 -5.43 -0.48
CA THR A 25 18.50 -3.99 -0.75
C THR A 25 19.34 -3.74 -2.00
N HIS A 26 20.12 -4.74 -2.45
CA HIS A 26 20.89 -4.66 -3.68
C HIS A 26 20.01 -4.57 -4.95
N LYS A 27 18.72 -4.91 -4.84
CA LYS A 27 17.76 -4.84 -5.95
C LYS A 27 17.12 -3.46 -6.11
N ILE A 28 17.37 -2.53 -5.17
CA ILE A 28 16.87 -1.17 -5.30
C ILE A 28 17.54 -0.52 -6.53
N PRO A 29 16.77 0.09 -7.46
CA PRO A 29 17.33 0.82 -8.58
C PRO A 29 18.33 1.90 -8.14
N LYS A 30 19.41 2.09 -8.90
CA LYS A 30 20.47 3.06 -8.54
C LYS A 30 19.98 4.50 -8.51
N ASP A 31 18.93 4.79 -9.26
CA ASP A 31 18.28 6.08 -9.44
C ASP A 31 16.97 6.20 -8.65
N PHE A 32 16.74 5.31 -7.67
CA PHE A 32 15.56 5.38 -6.83
C PHE A 32 15.57 6.65 -5.97
N ASP A 33 14.47 7.41 -6.01
CA ASP A 33 14.29 8.60 -5.19
C ASP A 33 13.75 8.22 -3.81
N PHE A 34 14.55 8.47 -2.78
CA PHE A 34 14.19 8.20 -1.39
C PHE A 34 13.49 9.38 -0.70
N ASN A 35 13.27 10.50 -1.39
CA ASN A 35 12.58 11.66 -0.83
C ASN A 35 11.06 11.43 -0.76
N PHE A 36 10.66 10.58 0.18
CA PHE A 36 9.25 10.26 0.38
C PHE A 36 8.49 11.45 0.97
N HIS A 37 9.14 12.37 1.68
CA HIS A 37 8.45 13.53 2.24
C HIS A 37 7.88 14.43 1.14
N GLU A 38 8.66 14.75 0.12
CA GLU A 38 8.18 15.55 -1.02
C GLU A 38 7.04 14.84 -1.76
N ALA A 39 7.12 13.51 -1.91
CA ALA A 39 6.04 12.72 -2.50
C ALA A 39 4.71 12.85 -1.72
N THR A 40 4.75 13.10 -0.40
CA THR A 40 3.53 13.32 0.40
C THR A 40 2.89 14.70 0.25
N LEU A 41 3.60 15.67 -0.34
CA LEU A 41 3.06 17.02 -0.57
C LEU A 41 2.10 17.07 -1.76
N ASN A 42 2.24 16.13 -2.70
CA ASN A 42 1.32 15.99 -3.82
C ASN A 42 0.08 15.20 -3.39
N SER A 43 -1.03 15.89 -3.18
CA SER A 43 -2.32 15.29 -2.81
C SER A 43 -3.22 14.96 -4.00
N ASN A 44 -2.73 15.16 -5.23
CA ASN A 44 -3.49 14.89 -6.45
C ASN A 44 -3.33 13.43 -6.88
N LEU A 45 -4.43 12.82 -7.32
CA LEU A 45 -4.50 11.45 -7.83
C LEU A 45 -4.77 11.40 -9.35
N ASP A 46 -4.67 12.53 -10.05
CA ASP A 46 -4.85 12.65 -11.50
C ASP A 46 -4.09 11.56 -12.27
N GLY A 47 -4.85 10.81 -13.08
CA GLY A 47 -4.30 9.76 -13.95
C GLY A 47 -3.95 8.46 -13.23
N LEU A 48 -4.13 8.37 -11.90
CA LEU A 48 -3.94 7.13 -11.13
C LEU A 48 -5.21 6.28 -11.13
N ARG A 49 -5.04 4.97 -11.26
CA ARG A 49 -6.12 3.98 -11.27
C ARG A 49 -5.96 3.03 -10.10
N PHE A 50 -6.98 2.95 -9.26
CA PHE A 50 -6.97 2.16 -8.03
C PHE A 50 -7.88 0.95 -8.18
N GLY A 51 -7.30 -0.25 -8.01
CA GLY A 51 -8.06 -1.49 -7.99
C GLY A 51 -8.66 -1.77 -6.62
N LEU A 52 -9.99 -1.89 -6.53
CA LEU A 52 -10.64 -2.28 -5.26
C LEU A 52 -10.58 -3.79 -5.05
N LEU A 53 -10.01 -4.23 -3.93
CA LEU A 53 -9.99 -5.64 -3.51
C LEU A 53 -11.29 -5.99 -2.78
N ASP A 54 -11.77 -7.23 -2.95
CA ASP A 54 -13.06 -7.71 -2.42
C ASP A 54 -14.26 -6.78 -2.71
N PRO A 55 -14.53 -6.42 -3.98
CA PRO A 55 -15.67 -5.58 -4.31
C PRO A 55 -17.02 -6.27 -4.05
N GLN A 56 -17.03 -7.58 -3.79
CA GLN A 56 -18.24 -8.39 -3.62
C GLN A 56 -18.69 -8.52 -2.15
N ASN A 57 -17.95 -7.90 -1.22
CA ASN A 57 -18.32 -7.92 0.19
C ASN A 57 -19.75 -7.36 0.40
N GLN A 58 -20.59 -8.15 1.06
CA GLN A 58 -22.00 -7.85 1.19
C GLN A 58 -22.36 -7.10 2.48
N SER A 59 -21.40 -6.85 3.38
CA SER A 59 -21.64 -6.04 4.58
C SER A 59 -22.03 -4.61 4.20
N ASP A 60 -23.11 -4.10 4.80
CA ASP A 60 -23.62 -2.77 4.50
C ASP A 60 -22.66 -1.65 4.95
N GLU A 61 -21.88 -1.91 6.00
CA GLU A 61 -20.81 -1.04 6.46
C GLU A 61 -19.71 -0.93 5.38
N ILE A 62 -19.32 -2.07 4.80
CA ILE A 62 -18.28 -2.15 3.78
C ILE A 62 -18.73 -1.50 2.48
N LYS A 63 -19.99 -1.71 2.05
CA LYS A 63 -20.56 -1.01 0.89
C LYS A 63 -20.56 0.51 1.08
N THR A 64 -20.90 0.98 2.28
CA THR A 64 -20.90 2.41 2.61
C THR A 64 -19.49 2.98 2.58
N PHE A 65 -18.53 2.24 3.12
CA PHE A 65 -17.12 2.60 3.07
C PHE A 65 -16.59 2.66 1.63
N HIS A 66 -16.89 1.65 0.80
CA HIS A 66 -16.50 1.63 -0.62
C HIS A 66 -17.03 2.84 -1.38
N LYS A 67 -18.28 3.27 -1.12
CA LYS A 67 -18.84 4.49 -1.71
C LYS A 67 -18.06 5.74 -1.30
N LYS A 68 -17.76 5.89 -0.01
CA LYS A 68 -16.97 7.03 0.50
C LYS A 68 -15.57 7.05 -0.09
N LEU A 69 -14.92 5.89 -0.17
CA LEU A 69 -13.59 5.73 -0.75
C LEU A 69 -13.60 6.12 -2.23
N LYS A 70 -14.59 5.63 -2.99
CA LYS A 70 -14.77 5.99 -4.40
C LYS A 70 -14.89 7.51 -4.57
N SER A 71 -15.78 8.15 -3.82
CA SER A 71 -15.97 9.59 -3.88
C SER A 71 -14.70 10.36 -3.52
N ALA A 72 -13.94 9.93 -2.52
CA ALA A 72 -12.68 10.57 -2.15
C ALA A 72 -11.63 10.49 -3.26
N ILE A 73 -11.43 9.29 -3.84
CA ILE A 73 -10.47 9.07 -4.93
C ILE A 73 -10.84 9.88 -6.18
N GLU A 74 -12.11 9.82 -6.60
CA GLU A 74 -12.60 10.56 -7.78
C GLU A 74 -12.54 12.08 -7.58
N SER A 75 -12.78 12.57 -6.36
CA SER A 75 -12.67 14.01 -6.06
C SER A 75 -11.23 14.55 -6.16
N LEU A 76 -10.25 13.66 -6.10
CA LEU A 76 -8.83 13.98 -6.24
C LEU A 76 -8.29 13.62 -7.64
N GLY A 77 -9.15 13.29 -8.62
CA GLY A 77 -8.74 13.03 -10.00
C GLY A 77 -8.33 11.59 -10.32
N GLY A 78 -8.43 10.69 -9.34
CA GLY A 78 -8.16 9.26 -9.53
C GLY A 78 -9.39 8.49 -10.04
N GLU A 79 -9.16 7.30 -10.59
CA GLU A 79 -10.21 6.38 -11.02
C GLU A 79 -10.24 5.15 -10.11
N LEU A 80 -11.42 4.79 -9.57
CA LEU A 80 -11.59 3.51 -8.87
C LEU A 80 -12.12 2.44 -9.85
N VAL A 81 -11.30 1.41 -10.09
CA VAL A 81 -11.58 0.32 -11.01
C VAL A 81 -11.94 -0.95 -10.24
N THR A 82 -13.05 -1.57 -10.61
CA THR A 82 -13.42 -2.90 -10.14
C THR A 82 -12.87 -3.95 -11.08
N PHE A 83 -12.20 -4.96 -10.55
CA PHE A 83 -11.70 -6.09 -11.32
C PHE A 83 -12.04 -7.41 -10.62
N LYS A 84 -12.06 -8.50 -11.39
CA LYS A 84 -12.23 -9.84 -10.83
C LYS A 84 -10.90 -10.25 -10.21
N ASP A 85 -10.86 -10.31 -8.89
CA ASP A 85 -9.72 -10.88 -8.17
C ASP A 85 -9.82 -12.42 -8.22
N THR A 86 -8.86 -13.06 -8.88
CA THR A 86 -8.76 -14.53 -8.97
C THR A 86 -7.74 -15.10 -8.00
N ARG A 87 -7.16 -14.29 -7.12
CA ARG A 87 -6.19 -14.76 -6.13
C ARG A 87 -6.88 -15.70 -5.15
N VAL A 88 -6.24 -16.84 -4.89
CA VAL A 88 -6.60 -17.70 -3.76
C VAL A 88 -5.86 -17.14 -2.57
N TYR A 89 -6.60 -16.48 -1.67
CA TYR A 89 -6.02 -16.04 -0.42
C TYR A 89 -5.67 -17.27 0.42
N PRO A 90 -4.46 -17.32 1.02
CA PRO A 90 -4.10 -18.38 1.93
C PRO A 90 -5.16 -18.48 3.03
N SER A 91 -5.48 -19.72 3.41
CA SER A 91 -6.42 -19.97 4.50
C SER A 91 -5.93 -19.31 5.79
N ASP A 92 -6.85 -19.08 6.75
CA ASP A 92 -6.51 -18.51 8.05
C ASP A 92 -5.31 -19.23 8.69
N GLN A 93 -5.20 -20.56 8.49
CA GLN A 93 -4.10 -21.39 8.98
C GLN A 93 -2.75 -21.08 8.31
N GLU A 94 -2.75 -20.79 7.00
CA GLU A 94 -1.55 -20.43 6.25
C GLU A 94 -1.09 -18.99 6.53
N TYR A 95 -2.02 -18.11 6.90
CA TYR A 95 -1.71 -16.74 7.33
C TYR A 95 -0.84 -16.73 8.61
N TYR A 96 -1.08 -17.66 9.54
CA TYR A 96 -0.24 -17.81 10.75
C TYR A 96 1.20 -18.23 10.43
N VAL A 97 1.42 -19.00 9.36
CA VAL A 97 2.77 -19.43 8.93
C VAL A 97 3.59 -18.23 8.45
N LEU A 98 2.96 -17.27 7.76
CA LEU A 98 3.60 -16.03 7.32
C LEU A 98 3.99 -15.13 8.50
N PHE A 99 3.17 -15.05 9.53
CA PHE A 99 3.49 -14.33 10.77
C PHE A 99 4.65 -14.97 11.55
N MET A 100 4.69 -16.31 11.61
CA MET A 100 5.73 -17.04 12.34
C MET A 100 7.09 -17.01 11.63
N ASN A 101 7.11 -17.03 10.29
CA ASN A 101 8.35 -17.05 9.52
C ASN A 101 8.98 -15.66 9.30
N SER A 102 8.23 -14.58 9.53
CA SER A 102 8.77 -13.21 9.43
C SER A 102 9.62 -12.79 10.64
N GLY A 103 9.74 -13.66 11.66
CA GLY A 103 10.60 -13.47 12.84
C GLY A 103 11.83 -14.37 12.89
N ARG A 104 12.18 -15.05 11.78
CA ARG A 104 13.40 -15.87 11.67
C ARG A 104 14.12 -15.60 10.36
N VAL A 105 14.81 -14.46 10.29
CA VAL A 105 16.08 -14.30 9.57
C VAL A 105 16.98 -13.40 10.40
#